data_AF-A0A925CZU4-F1
#
_entry.id   AF-A0A925CZU4-F1
#
_cell.length_a   1.000
_cell.length_b   1.000
_cell.length_c   1.000
_cell.angle_alpha   90.00
_cell.angle_beta   90.00
_cell.angle_gamma   90.00
#
_symmetry.space_group_name_H-M   'P 1'
#
loop_
_entity.id
_entity.type
_entity.pdbx_description
1 polymer ?
#
loop_
_entity_poly.entity_id
_entity_poly.type
_entity_poly.pdbx_seq_one_letter_code
_entity_poly.pdbx_strand_id
1 'polypeptide(L)' 'MLKKLSRLSFVIGLFFTIVAIILLINDLLNDTSTKLNLYTGGVFLVFGVFMMMVKERAE' A
#
# COMPACT_ATOMS: atom_id res chain seq x y z
N MET A 1 11.15 2.53 -16.57
CA MET A 1 10.07 2.56 -15.55
C MET A 1 8.68 2.23 -16.11
N LEU A 2 8.38 2.52 -17.38
CA LEU A 2 7.11 2.14 -18.05
C LEU A 2 6.81 0.61 -18.02
N LYS A 3 7.82 -0.25 -18.20
CA LYS A 3 7.66 -1.72 -18.07
C LYS A 3 7.40 -2.22 -16.64
N LYS A 4 7.66 -1.40 -15.60
CA LYS A 4 7.29 -1.74 -14.21
C LYS A 4 5.84 -1.35 -13.91
N LEU A 5 5.34 -0.25 -14.48
CA LEU A 5 3.93 0.16 -14.36
C LEU A 5 2.96 -0.77 -15.10
N SER A 6 3.41 -1.49 -16.13
CA SER A 6 2.58 -2.49 -16.83
C SER A 6 2.40 -3.79 -16.04
N ARG A 7 3.10 -3.96 -14.91
CA ARG A 7 3.01 -5.17 -14.07
C ARG A 7 1.82 -5.02 -13.14
N LEU A 8 0.84 -5.90 -13.29
CA LEU A 8 -0.39 -5.84 -12.50
C LEU A 8 -0.08 -5.83 -10.99
N SER A 9 0.87 -6.65 -10.54
CA SER A 9 1.31 -6.72 -9.14
C SER A 9 1.90 -5.41 -8.63
N PHE A 10 2.61 -4.65 -9.48
CA PHE A 10 3.17 -3.35 -9.10
C PHE A 10 2.07 -2.29 -8.96
N VAL A 11 1.11 -2.26 -9.89
CA VAL A 11 -0.04 -1.33 -9.83
C VAL A 11 -0.90 -1.62 -8.60
N ILE A 12 -1.16 -2.90 -8.31
CA ILE A 12 -1.86 -3.33 -7.11
C ILE A 12 -1.10 -2.89 -5.85
N GLY A 13 0.22 -3.12 -5.80
CA GLY A 13 1.04 -2.70 -4.67
C GLY A 13 1.01 -1.18 -4.44
N LEU A 14 1.15 -0.41 -5.52
CA LEU A 14 1.08 1.04 -5.50
C LEU A 14 -0.26 1.54 -4.95
N PHE A 15 -1.37 0.97 -5.40
CA PHE A 15 -2.71 1.32 -4.92
C PHE A 15 -2.84 1.09 -3.41
N PHE A 16 -2.47 -0.08 -2.91
CA PHE A 16 -2.55 -0.39 -1.48
C PHE A 16 -1.65 0.50 -0.62
N THR A 17 -0.45 0.83 -1.10
CA THR A 17 0.44 1.76 -0.40
C THR A 17 -0.14 3.18 -0.32
N ILE A 18 -0.77 3.67 -1.40
CA ILE A 18 -1.42 5.00 -1.39
C ILE A 18 -2.57 5.02 -0.38
N VAL A 19 -3.44 4.00 -0.38
CA VAL A 19 -4.56 3.90 0.56
C VAL A 19 -4.06 3.80 2.01
N ALA A 20 -3.00 3.04 2.25
CA ALA A 20 -2.38 2.94 3.57
C ALA A 20 -1.88 4.29 4.09
N ILE A 21 -1.20 5.07 3.23
CA ILE A 21 -0.72 6.41 3.56
C ILE A 21 -1.89 7.33 3.91
N ILE A 22 -2.98 7.30 3.13
CA ILE A 22 -4.18 8.11 3.41
C ILE A 22 -4.78 7.74 4.76
N LEU A 23 -4.90 6.45 5.09
CA LEU A 23 -5.42 5.98 6.38
C LEU A 23 -4.54 6.42 7.56
N LEU A 24 -3.21 6.31 7.43
CA LEU A 24 -2.27 6.71 8.48
C LEU A 24 -2.22 8.23 8.66
N ILE A 25 -2.28 9.00 7.56
CA ILE A 25 -2.38 10.47 7.63
C ILE A 25 -3.71 10.88 8.27
N ASN A 26 -4.81 10.19 7.94
CA ASN A 26 -6.10 10.47 8.55
C ASN A 26 -6.10 10.21 10.06
N ASP A 27 -5.49 9.12 10.50
CA ASP A 27 -5.31 8.80 11.92
C ASP A 27 -4.37 9.80 12.64
N LEU A 28 -3.37 10.33 11.94
CA LEU A 28 -2.44 11.34 12.48
C LEU A 28 -3.09 12.74 12.60
N LEU A 29 -3.97 13.10 11.67
CA LEU A 29 -4.60 14.43 11.60
C LEU A 29 -5.92 14.52 12.39
N ASN A 30 -6.58 13.39 12.65
CA ASN A 30 -7.82 13.36 13.40
C ASN A 30 -7.58 12.68 14.75
N ASP A 31 -7.92 13.36 15.85
CA ASP A 31 -7.83 12.82 17.22
C ASP A 31 -8.76 11.61 17.47
N THR A 32 -9.58 11.25 16.47
CA THR A 32 -10.40 10.05 16.44
C THR A 32 -9.56 8.85 16.00
N SER A 33 -8.47 8.57 16.71
CA SER A 33 -7.59 7.44 16.40
C SER A 33 -8.37 6.14 16.59
N THR A 34 -8.79 5.57 15.47
CA THR A 34 -9.52 4.31 15.46
C THR A 34 -8.49 3.23 15.25
N LYS A 35 -8.33 2.34 16.24
CA LYS A 35 -7.39 1.19 16.16
C LYS A 35 -7.51 0.46 14.81
N LEU A 36 -8.73 0.39 14.25
CA LEU A 36 -9.02 -0.14 12.93
C LEU A 36 -8.22 0.53 11.80
N ASN A 37 -8.13 1.87 11.75
CA ASN A 37 -7.40 2.61 10.72
C ASN A 37 -5.90 2.34 10.81
N LEU A 38 -5.37 2.27 12.04
CA LEU A 38 -3.96 2.03 12.30
C LEU A 38 -3.54 0.59 11.91
N TYR A 39 -4.34 -0.42 12.29
CA TYR A 39 -4.10 -1.81 11.87
C TYR A 39 -4.27 -2.00 10.36
N THR A 40 -5.35 -1.47 9.78
CA THR A 40 -5.64 -1.62 8.34
C THR A 40 -4.59 -0.90 7.50
N GLY A 41 -4.23 0.33 7.87
CA GLY A 41 -3.16 1.10 7.24
C GLY A 41 -1.82 0.38 7.33
N GLY A 42 -1.46 -0.16 8.50
CA GLY A 42 -0.24 -0.95 8.68
C GLY A 42 -0.18 -2.18 7.77
N VAL A 43 -1.25 -2.98 7.74
CA VAL A 43 -1.33 -4.19 6.90
C VAL A 43 -1.27 -3.84 5.41
N PHE A 44 -1.98 -2.80 4.98
CA PHE A 44 -1.97 -2.35 3.59
C PHE A 44 -0.61 -1.79 3.16
N LEU A 45 0.12 -1.13 4.08
CA LEU A 45 1.45 -0.63 3.80
C LEU A 45 2.42 -1.79 3.58
N VAL A 46 2.44 -2.76 4.49
CA VAL A 46 3.30 -3.96 4.39
C VAL A 46 2.97 -4.75 3.12
N PHE A 47 1.69 -4.97 2.84
CA PHE A 47 1.25 -5.69 1.64
C PHE A 47 1.58 -4.94 0.35
N GLY A 48 1.33 -3.63 0.30
CA GLY A 48 1.60 -2.82 -0.89
C GLY A 48 3.09 -2.75 -1.23
N VAL A 49 3.95 -2.59 -0.22
CA VAL A 49 5.40 -2.63 -0.37
C VAL A 49 5.87 -4.01 -0.81
N PHE A 50 5.35 -5.07 -0.20
CA PHE A 50 5.65 -6.45 -0.60
C PHE A 50 5.33 -6.69 -2.08
N MET A 51 4.13 -6.32 -2.52
CA MET A 51 3.69 -6.48 -3.90
C MET A 51 4.51 -5.66 -4.90
N MET A 52 5.00 -4.48 -4.52
CA MET A 52 5.94 -3.70 -5.34
C MET A 52 7.32 -4.32 -5.43
N MET A 53 7.76 -5.06 -4.40
CA MET A 53 9.05 -5.77 -4.37
C MET A 53 8.99 -7.15 -5.03
N VAL A 54 7.80 -7.76 -5.15
CA VAL A 54 7.61 -9.02 -5.86
C VAL A 54 8.05 -8.86 -7.32
N LYS A 55 9.21 -9.44 -7.62
CA LYS A 55 9.70 -9.57 -8.98
C LYS A 55 8.88 -10.66 -9.64
N GLU A 56 7.94 -10.25 -10.49
CA GLU A 56 7.29 -11.12 -11.48
C GLU A 56 8.41 -11.94 -12.15
N ARG A 57 8.48 -13.25 -11.84
CA ARG A 57 9.25 -14.18 -12.65
C ARG A 57 8.56 -14.13 -14.01
N ALA A 58 9.22 -13.47 -14.96
CA ALA A 58 8.84 -13.58 -16.35
C ALA A 58 9.11 -15.04 -16.72
N GLU A 59 8.04 -15.83 -16.81
CA GLU A 59 8.02 -17.01 -17.66
C GLU A 59 8.09 -16.57 -19.12
#